data_AF-A0A254QTC4-F1
#
_entry.id   AF-A0A254QTC4-F1
#
_cell.length_a   1.000
_cell.length_b   1.000
_cell.length_c   1.000
_cell.angle_alpha   90.00
_cell.angle_beta   90.00
_cell.angle_gamma   90.00
#
_symmetry.space_group_name_H-M   'P 1'
#
loop_
_entity.id
_entity.type
_entity.pdbx_description
1 polymer ?
#
loop_
_entity_poly.entity_id
_entity_poly.type
_entity_poly.pdbx_seq_one_letter_code
_entity_poly.pdbx_strand_id
1 'polypeptide(L)'
;MSRKQLKDLHIVSQLRFLQEYAKISSILREEAQIREQLMRLEQKSLQVDAPTDAIQTMSLVGADILWQSWVSRSRRQLNMELAQVLARKSDAIAGFRKAFGKRKAVEQMLQLEKDDRKKHQMRKFYDRLMSGN
;
A
#
# COMPACT_ATOMS: atom_id res chain seq x y z
N MET A 1 -11.16 -24.39 21.24
CA MET A 1 -11.71 -23.11 20.71
C MET A 1 -13.02 -23.41 19.99
N SER A 2 -14.11 -22.68 20.27
CA SER A 2 -15.41 -22.95 19.67
C SER A 2 -15.50 -22.39 18.24
N ARG A 3 -16.31 -23.01 17.38
CA ARG A 3 -16.55 -22.55 16.00
C ARG A 3 -16.99 -21.07 15.96
N LYS A 4 -17.86 -20.70 16.91
CA LYS A 4 -18.35 -19.32 17.04
C LYS A 4 -17.19 -18.36 17.31
N GLN A 5 -16.34 -18.69 18.27
CA GLN A 5 -15.13 -17.91 18.58
C GLN A 5 -14.18 -17.79 17.38
N LEU A 6 -14.05 -18.84 16.54
CA LEU A 6 -13.17 -18.79 15.37
C LEU A 6 -13.72 -17.92 14.25
N LYS A 7 -15.05 -17.92 14.04
CA LYS A 7 -15.72 -17.00 13.13
C LYS A 7 -15.64 -15.55 13.62
N ASP A 8 -15.87 -15.32 14.90
CA ASP A 8 -15.79 -13.99 15.50
C ASP A 8 -14.36 -13.43 15.39
N LEU A 9 -13.35 -14.27 15.68
CA LEU A 9 -11.95 -13.91 15.50
C LEU A 9 -11.60 -13.59 14.04
N HIS A 10 -12.19 -14.32 13.09
CA HIS A 10 -12.02 -14.04 11.67
C HIS A 10 -12.55 -12.66 11.31
N ILE A 11 -13.77 -12.33 11.75
CA ILE A 11 -14.39 -11.02 11.53
C ILE A 11 -13.52 -9.90 12.11
N VAL A 12 -13.09 -10.03 13.37
CA VAL A 12 -12.24 -9.02 14.00
C VAL A 12 -10.89 -8.88 13.28
N SER A 13 -10.28 -9.99 12.85
CA SER A 13 -9.02 -9.95 12.10
C SER A 13 -9.16 -9.29 10.73
N GLN A 14 -10.31 -9.50 10.06
CA GLN A 14 -10.65 -8.87 8.79
C GLN A 14 -10.83 -7.35 8.96
N LEU A 15 -11.60 -6.93 9.96
CA LEU A 15 -11.82 -5.51 10.25
C LEU A 15 -10.50 -4.80 10.55
N ARG A 16 -9.64 -5.41 11.37
CA ARG A 16 -8.34 -4.84 11.69
C ARG A 16 -7.43 -4.73 10.46
N PHE A 17 -7.45 -5.74 9.57
CA PHE A 17 -6.73 -5.67 8.30
C PHE A 17 -7.23 -4.52 7.42
N LEU A 18 -8.55 -4.35 7.28
CA LEU A 18 -9.12 -3.26 6.48
C LEU A 18 -8.75 -1.88 7.03
N GLN A 19 -8.74 -1.74 8.35
CA GLN A 19 -8.30 -0.50 9.00
C GLN A 19 -6.83 -0.18 8.68
N GLU A 20 -5.93 -1.15 8.80
CA GLU A 20 -4.52 -0.95 8.47
C GLU A 20 -4.30 -0.73 6.96
N TYR A 21 -5.10 -1.38 6.11
CA TYR A 21 -5.09 -1.15 4.67
C TYR A 21 -5.50 0.28 4.31
N ALA A 22 -6.55 0.82 4.94
CA ALA A 22 -6.99 2.19 4.72
C ALA A 22 -5.92 3.23 5.11
N LYS A 23 -5.17 2.97 6.21
CA LYS A 23 -4.04 3.81 6.60
C LYS A 23 -2.95 3.81 5.53
N ILE A 24 -2.50 2.63 5.09
CA ILE A 24 -1.47 2.52 4.05
C ILE A 24 -1.93 3.12 2.72
N SER A 25 -3.19 2.93 2.32
CA SER A 25 -3.69 3.44 1.05
C SER A 25 -3.68 4.96 0.98
N SER A 26 -3.87 5.65 2.11
CA SER A 26 -3.69 7.12 2.18
C SER A 26 -2.23 7.53 1.94
N ILE A 27 -1.29 6.84 2.57
CA ILE A 27 0.17 7.09 2.43
C ILE A 27 0.64 6.82 0.99
N LEU A 28 0.16 5.74 0.37
CA LEU A 28 0.51 5.41 -1.01
C LEU A 28 -0.03 6.45 -2.01
N ARG A 29 -1.21 7.01 -1.76
CA ARG A 29 -1.75 8.10 -2.58
C ARG A 29 -0.90 9.36 -2.46
N GLU A 30 -0.52 9.73 -1.24
CA GLU A 30 0.37 10.86 -0.98
C GLU A 30 1.74 10.68 -1.65
N GLU A 31 2.33 9.50 -1.55
CA GLU A 31 3.59 9.14 -2.24
C GLU A 31 3.46 9.30 -3.77
N ALA A 32 2.36 8.80 -4.35
CA ALA A 32 2.12 8.88 -5.79
C ALA A 32 1.99 10.33 -6.26
N GLN A 33 1.27 11.17 -5.49
CA GLN A 33 1.09 12.59 -5.79
C GLN A 33 2.43 13.35 -5.80
N ILE A 34 3.27 13.14 -4.78
CA ILE A 34 4.58 13.82 -4.70
C ILE A 34 5.50 13.37 -5.85
N ARG A 35 5.49 12.07 -6.19
CA ARG A 35 6.27 11.57 -7.34
C ARG A 35 5.78 12.16 -8.66
N GLU A 36 4.48 12.29 -8.85
CA GLU A 36 3.92 12.94 -10.03
C GLU A 36 4.31 14.42 -10.11
N GLN A 37 4.34 15.13 -8.97
CA GLN A 37 4.82 16.51 -8.91
C GLN A 37 6.31 16.63 -9.26
N LEU A 38 7.15 15.73 -8.75
CA LEU A 38 8.57 15.65 -9.11
C LEU A 38 8.75 15.40 -10.61
N MET A 39 8.03 14.42 -11.18
CA MET A 39 8.08 14.14 -12.62
C MET A 39 7.66 15.35 -13.46
N ARG A 40 6.59 16.05 -13.06
CA ARG A 40 6.14 17.28 -13.74
C ARG A 40 7.17 18.41 -13.64
N LEU A 41 7.84 18.53 -12.50
CA LEU A 41 8.91 19.52 -12.31
C LEU A 41 10.10 19.21 -13.24
N GLU A 42 10.51 17.96 -13.32
CA GLU A 42 11.62 17.50 -14.18
C GLU A 42 11.30 17.63 -15.67
N GLN A 43 10.07 17.35 -16.10
CA GLN A 43 9.64 17.58 -17.49
C GLN A 43 9.72 19.06 -17.88
N LYS A 44 9.31 19.96 -16.97
CA LYS A 44 9.36 21.40 -17.22
C LYS A 44 10.79 21.94 -17.29
N SER A 45 11.72 21.43 -16.48
CA SER A 45 13.12 21.84 -16.58
C SER A 45 13.74 21.42 -17.92
N LEU A 46 13.47 20.19 -18.38
CA LEU A 46 14.00 19.69 -19.65
C LEU A 46 13.49 20.45 -20.89
N GLN A 47 12.27 21.00 -20.83
CA GLN A 47 11.70 21.80 -21.92
C GLN A 47 12.32 23.20 -22.04
N VAL A 48 12.78 23.77 -20.93
CA VAL A 48 13.39 25.11 -20.89
C VAL A 48 14.84 25.08 -21.38
N ASP A 49 15.54 23.97 -21.19
CA ASP A 49 16.93 23.79 -21.64
C ASP A 49 17.07 23.54 -23.17
N ALA A 50 15.96 23.47 -23.92
CA ALA A 50 15.98 23.31 -25.37
C ALA A 50 16.39 24.63 -26.06
N PRO A 51 17.39 24.63 -26.97
CA PRO A 51 17.94 25.86 -27.54
C PRO A 51 16.91 26.60 -28.39
N THR A 52 16.57 27.82 -27.98
CA THR A 52 15.76 28.78 -28.74
C THR A 52 16.65 29.95 -29.14
N ASP A 53 16.49 30.45 -30.38
CA ASP A 53 17.39 31.33 -31.13
C ASP A 53 18.08 32.49 -30.35
N ALA A 54 19.34 32.72 -30.74
CA ALA A 54 20.39 33.50 -30.06
C ALA A 54 20.16 35.02 -29.86
N ILE A 55 18.97 35.56 -30.14
CA ILE A 55 18.70 37.02 -30.09
C ILE A 55 18.02 37.42 -28.76
N GLN A 56 17.45 36.49 -27.99
CA GLN A 56 16.76 36.79 -26.71
C GLN A 56 17.67 36.69 -25.47
N THR A 57 18.93 36.32 -25.65
CA THR A 57 19.81 35.72 -24.64
C THR A 57 20.13 36.64 -23.45
N MET A 58 20.15 37.97 -23.60
CA MET A 58 20.66 38.86 -22.54
C MET A 58 19.61 39.24 -21.46
N SER A 59 18.31 39.30 -21.78
CA SER A 59 17.24 39.47 -20.79
C SER A 59 16.79 38.14 -20.16
N LEU A 60 17.12 37.02 -20.81
CA LEU A 60 16.78 35.67 -20.35
C LEU A 60 17.65 35.19 -19.19
N VAL A 61 18.90 35.65 -19.07
CA VAL A 61 19.85 35.16 -18.03
C VAL A 61 19.36 35.44 -16.60
N GLY A 62 18.80 36.61 -16.32
CA GLY A 62 18.26 36.93 -14.99
C GLY A 62 16.98 36.15 -14.64
N ALA A 63 16.12 35.94 -15.64
CA ALA A 63 14.90 35.14 -15.49
C ALA A 63 15.21 33.64 -15.33
N ASP A 64 16.23 33.14 -16.02
CA ASP A 64 16.69 31.76 -15.92
C ASP A 64 17.29 31.47 -14.53
N ILE A 65 18.14 32.35 -13.98
CA ILE A 65 18.67 32.17 -12.61
C ILE A 65 17.55 32.10 -11.56
N LEU A 66 16.54 32.96 -11.66
CA LEU A 66 15.39 32.92 -10.75
C LEU A 66 14.58 31.63 -10.90
N TRP A 67 14.35 31.19 -12.14
CA TRP A 67 13.68 29.92 -12.44
C TRP A 67 14.44 28.71 -11.91
N GLN A 68 15.75 28.61 -12.17
CA GLN A 68 16.61 27.53 -11.68
C GLN A 68 16.65 27.49 -10.14
N SER A 69 16.70 28.66 -9.49
CA SER A 69 16.62 28.75 -8.03
C SER A 69 15.27 28.24 -7.49
N TRP A 70 14.17 28.49 -8.21
CA TRP A 70 12.85 28.03 -7.84
C TRP A 70 12.72 26.51 -8.06
N VAL A 71 13.19 25.98 -9.19
CA VAL A 71 13.20 24.53 -9.46
C VAL A 71 14.01 23.79 -8.39
N SER A 72 15.20 24.28 -8.05
CA SER A 72 16.06 23.68 -7.02
C SER A 72 15.39 23.67 -5.63
N ARG A 73 14.76 24.78 -5.23
CA ARG A 73 14.00 24.88 -3.97
C ARG A 73 12.79 23.96 -3.96
N SER A 74 11.99 23.97 -5.02
CA SER A 74 10.80 23.12 -5.17
C SER A 74 11.17 21.63 -5.14
N ARG A 75 12.25 21.23 -5.83
CA ARG A 75 12.75 19.85 -5.81
C ARG A 75 13.19 19.43 -4.42
N ARG A 76 13.94 20.30 -3.72
CA ARG A 76 14.37 20.02 -2.33
C ARG A 76 13.17 19.87 -1.40
N GLN A 77 12.15 20.71 -1.53
CA GLN A 77 10.92 20.61 -0.74
C GLN A 77 10.19 19.30 -1.00
N LEU A 78 9.91 18.97 -2.26
CA LEU A 78 9.22 17.73 -2.64
C LEU A 78 9.99 16.47 -2.21
N ASN A 79 11.32 16.48 -2.27
CA ASN A 79 12.14 15.37 -1.78
C ASN A 79 12.07 15.22 -0.25
N MET A 80 12.00 16.33 0.49
CA MET A 80 11.81 16.29 1.94
C MET A 80 10.43 15.71 2.29
N GLU A 81 9.38 16.15 1.61
CA GLU A 81 8.02 15.62 1.78
C GLU A 81 7.97 14.12 1.44
N LEU A 82 8.61 13.71 0.34
CA LEU A 82 8.73 12.30 -0.04
C LEU A 82 9.44 11.48 1.04
N ALA A 83 10.55 11.99 1.60
CA ALA A 83 11.27 11.30 2.68
C ALA A 83 10.39 11.11 3.92
N GLN A 84 9.60 12.13 4.30
CA GLN A 84 8.65 12.04 5.42
C GLN A 84 7.53 11.02 5.15
N VAL A 85 7.00 10.98 3.93
CA VAL A 85 6.01 9.96 3.52
C VAL A 85 6.60 8.56 3.57
N LEU A 86 7.84 8.38 3.10
CA LEU A 86 8.52 7.08 3.14
C LEU A 86 8.78 6.61 4.58
N ALA A 87 9.12 7.51 5.51
CA ALA A 87 9.22 7.19 6.93
C ALA A 87 7.87 6.76 7.53
N ARG A 88 6.79 7.52 7.26
CA ARG A 88 5.43 7.11 7.69
C ARG A 88 5.01 5.77 7.08
N LYS A 89 5.39 5.51 5.83
CA LYS A 89 5.14 4.24 5.13
C LYS A 89 5.86 3.09 5.80
N SER A 90 7.13 3.23 6.17
CA SER A 90 7.88 2.16 6.84
C SER A 90 7.22 1.77 8.16
N ASP A 91 6.75 2.75 8.93
CA ASP A 91 6.10 2.51 10.22
C ASP A 91 4.75 1.79 10.04
N ALA A 92 3.95 2.24 9.06
CA ALA A 92 2.63 1.66 8.78
C ALA A 92 2.71 0.22 8.24
N ILE A 93 3.75 -0.11 7.45
CA ILE A 93 3.95 -1.44 6.86
C ILE A 93 4.06 -2.54 7.93
N ALA A 94 4.71 -2.27 9.06
CA ALA A 94 4.84 -3.25 10.13
C ALA A 94 3.47 -3.66 10.71
N GLY A 95 2.60 -2.68 10.98
CA GLY A 95 1.23 -2.89 11.46
C GLY A 95 0.38 -3.68 10.47
N PHE A 96 0.44 -3.29 9.20
CA PHE A 96 -0.27 -3.98 8.11
C PHE A 96 0.19 -5.44 7.94
N ARG A 97 1.50 -5.71 7.93
CA ARG A 97 2.04 -7.08 7.83
C ARG A 97 1.52 -7.97 8.96
N LYS A 98 1.49 -7.45 10.19
CA LYS A 98 0.97 -8.17 11.36
C LYS A 98 -0.53 -8.44 11.24
N ALA A 99 -1.31 -7.45 10.83
CA ALA A 99 -2.76 -7.60 10.64
C ALA A 99 -3.08 -8.60 9.52
N PHE A 100 -2.37 -8.52 8.40
CA PHE A 100 -2.49 -9.45 7.28
C PHE A 100 -2.13 -10.89 7.69
N GLY A 101 -1.01 -11.08 8.39
CA GLY A 101 -0.60 -12.40 8.86
C GLY A 101 -1.62 -13.03 9.80
N LYS A 102 -2.16 -12.26 10.75
CA LYS A 102 -3.24 -12.70 11.65
C LYS A 102 -4.49 -13.10 10.88
N ARG A 103 -4.95 -12.27 9.94
CA ARG A 103 -6.10 -12.57 9.08
C ARG A 103 -5.88 -13.88 8.31
N LYS A 104 -4.69 -14.08 7.75
CA LYS A 104 -4.35 -15.29 6.98
C LYS A 104 -4.30 -16.54 7.86
N ALA A 105 -3.72 -16.46 9.06
CA ALA A 105 -3.70 -17.57 10.00
C ALA A 105 -5.12 -17.99 10.42
N VAL A 106 -6.00 -17.03 10.73
CA VAL A 106 -7.38 -17.34 11.11
C VAL A 106 -8.19 -17.90 9.93
N GLU A 107 -7.96 -17.40 8.72
CA GLU A 107 -8.55 -17.95 7.49
C GLU A 107 -8.13 -19.42 7.28
N GLN A 108 -6.86 -19.74 7.48
CA GLN A 108 -6.35 -21.12 7.41
C GLN A 108 -6.98 -22.02 8.48
N MET A 109 -7.08 -21.56 9.73
CA MET A 109 -7.74 -22.31 10.80
C MET A 109 -9.21 -22.60 10.49
N LEU A 110 -9.94 -21.64 9.92
CA LEU A 110 -11.32 -21.85 9.47
C LEU A 110 -11.43 -22.89 8.37
N GLN A 111 -10.45 -22.93 7.47
CA GLN A 111 -10.43 -23.91 6.38
C GLN A 111 -10.16 -25.32 6.90
N LEU A 112 -9.17 -25.49 7.78
CA LEU A 112 -8.87 -26.77 8.44
C LEU A 112 -10.09 -27.30 9.21
N GLU A 113 -10.77 -26.43 9.96
CA GLU A 113 -11.98 -26.79 10.71
C GLU A 113 -13.12 -27.29 9.82
N LYS A 114 -13.29 -26.68 8.64
CA LYS A 114 -14.28 -27.12 7.65
C LYS A 114 -13.92 -28.50 7.09
N ASP A 115 -12.65 -28.71 6.77
CA ASP A 115 -12.17 -29.94 6.14
C ASP A 115 -12.21 -31.12 7.11
N ASP A 116 -11.82 -30.92 8.36
CA ASP A 116 -11.94 -31.93 9.42
C ASP A 116 -13.39 -32.33 9.65
N ARG A 117 -14.32 -31.37 9.61
CA ARG A 117 -15.73 -31.68 9.74
C ARG A 117 -16.29 -32.48 8.58
N LYS A 118 -15.92 -32.11 7.34
CA LYS A 118 -16.32 -32.89 6.16
C LYS A 118 -15.84 -34.33 6.27
N LYS A 119 -14.57 -34.55 6.66
CA LYS A 119 -14.01 -35.89 6.89
C LYS A 119 -14.79 -36.65 7.96
N HIS A 120 -15.11 -36.00 9.08
CA HIS A 120 -15.83 -36.63 10.18
C HIS A 120 -17.28 -36.99 9.81
N GLN A 121 -17.94 -36.14 9.02
CA GLN A 121 -19.28 -36.40 8.47
C GLN A 121 -19.26 -37.56 7.48
N MET A 122 -18.28 -37.60 6.57
CA MET A 122 -18.12 -38.70 5.62
C MET A 122 -17.86 -40.02 6.33
N ARG A 123 -16.97 -40.04 7.34
CA ARG A 123 -16.71 -41.25 8.14
C ARG A 123 -17.97 -41.77 8.82
N LYS A 124 -18.72 -40.91 9.51
CA LYS A 124 -20.01 -41.29 10.14
C LYS A 124 -21.04 -41.80 9.13
N PHE A 125 -21.04 -41.25 7.92
CA PHE A 125 -21.91 -41.69 6.84
C PHE A 125 -21.51 -43.10 6.36
N TYR A 126 -20.22 -43.34 6.11
CA TYR A 126 -19.70 -44.66 5.76
C TYR A 126 -19.97 -45.70 6.85
N ASP A 127 -19.71 -45.38 8.12
CA ASP A 127 -19.95 -46.30 9.25
C ASP A 127 -21.43 -46.72 9.29
N ARG A 128 -22.35 -45.78 9.03
CA ARG A 128 -23.80 -46.04 9.00
C ARG A 128 -24.24 -46.90 7.79
N LEU A 129 -23.58 -46.77 6.64
CA LEU A 129 -23.84 -47.63 5.48
C LEU A 129 -23.32 -49.06 5.70
N MET A 130 -22.17 -49.20 6.37
CA MET A 130 -21.56 -50.51 6.63
C MET A 130 -22.20 -51.27 7.79
N SER A 131 -22.81 -50.58 8.76
CA SER A 131 -23.53 -51.19 9.88
C SER A 131 -24.98 -51.56 9.57
N GLY A 132 -25.43 -51.37 8.32
CA GLY A 132 -26.82 -51.54 7.89
C GLY A 132 -27.12 -52.81 7.07
N ASN A 133 -26.25 -53.82 7.11
CA ASN A 133 -26.47 -55.16 6.56
C ASN A 133 -26.50 -56.21 7.67
#